data_AF-A0A8J8CCE3-F1
#
_entry.id   AF-A0A8J8CCE3-F1
#
_cell.length_a   1.000
_cell.length_b   1.000
_cell.length_c   1.000
_cell.angle_alpha   90.00
_cell.angle_beta   90.00
_cell.angle_gamma   90.00
#
_symmetry.space_group_name_H-M   'P 1'
#
loop_
_entity.id
_entity.type
_entity.pdbx_description
1 polymer ?
#
loop_
_entity_poly.entity_id
_entity_poly.type
_entity_poly.pdbx_seq_one_letter_code
_entity_poly.pdbx_strand_id
1 'polypeptide(L)'
;MRVGAGATALGAVGSLSGCSAIQDLIPGGGGAGISSYSNWVYEPDTFESDAEGIDVFAFSTKKALSNSGNLNEDFLLSLKSNSSRQLGIRAENINMGMSVPDGSIVTGSFDTESIKAELESSRETPTDSGFGSNDDSTAGYEYESETTHEGYEIYVRADQEEPGRAYAIGDGTIVQGNRVSNDGNESDSVSAEDVAKGIIDTGESGDNRLVDNNEEFKTLVDSTDKGVSISLDLYDDEVGSEDGPDEDVRSREFDGLIGYGQADTFNGDTTKIQYVFVFGSEGDVNEGDIEEWVEANDTGEGNLSELRDIKINTDGNTATVTGKIDTIEYDFSY
;
A
#
# COMPACT_ATOMS: atom_id res chain seq x y z
N MET A 1 -52.25 38.44 24.07
CA MET A 1 -51.15 37.68 23.44
C MET A 1 -50.78 36.58 24.44
N ARG A 2 -50.82 35.27 24.20
CA ARG A 2 -50.79 34.47 22.97
C ARG A 2 -51.59 33.18 23.20
N VAL A 3 -51.98 32.61 22.07
CA VAL A 3 -52.68 31.34 21.86
C VAL A 3 -51.79 30.17 22.29
N GLY A 4 -52.36 29.19 23.00
CA GLY A 4 -51.77 27.88 23.25
C GLY A 4 -52.58 26.81 22.51
N ALA A 5 -52.04 26.34 21.39
CA ALA A 5 -52.39 25.08 20.73
C ALA A 5 -51.24 24.11 21.05
N GLY A 6 -51.38 22.79 21.17
CA GLY A 6 -52.40 21.85 20.75
C GLY A 6 -51.62 20.54 20.58
N ALA A 7 -52.07 19.48 21.24
CA ALA A 7 -51.38 18.19 21.21
C ALA A 7 -51.50 17.52 19.83
N THR A 8 -50.42 16.88 19.37
CA THR A 8 -50.49 15.80 18.38
C THR A 8 -49.50 14.68 18.73
N ALA A 9 -50.12 13.56 19.09
CA ALA A 9 -49.70 12.16 19.13
C ALA A 9 -48.31 11.77 18.58
N LEU A 10 -47.58 11.07 19.47
CA LEU A 10 -46.65 9.99 19.17
C LEU A 10 -47.29 8.96 18.24
N GLY A 11 -46.58 8.58 17.16
CA GLY A 11 -46.99 7.47 16.33
C GLY A 11 -46.37 7.48 14.93
N ALA A 12 -45.08 7.13 14.83
CA ALA A 12 -44.50 6.60 13.60
C ALA A 12 -43.39 5.62 13.95
N VAL A 13 -43.78 4.37 14.24
CA VAL A 13 -42.88 3.22 14.08
C VAL A 13 -42.85 2.95 12.57
N GLY A 14 -41.91 3.59 11.89
CA GLY A 14 -41.59 3.34 10.49
C GLY A 14 -40.61 2.18 10.41
N SER A 15 -41.03 1.14 9.71
CA SER A 15 -40.32 -0.09 9.40
C SER A 15 -38.85 0.12 9.02
N LEU A 16 -37.97 -0.59 9.72
CA LEU A 16 -36.60 -0.89 9.30
C LEU A 16 -36.65 -1.77 8.05
N SER A 17 -36.55 -1.14 6.89
CA SER A 17 -36.29 -1.79 5.61
C SER A 17 -35.37 -0.85 4.83
N GLY A 18 -34.06 -1.10 4.93
CA GLY A 18 -33.04 -0.31 4.24
C GLY A 18 -31.74 -0.13 5.03
N CYS A 19 -31.17 -1.20 5.58
CA CYS A 19 -29.79 -1.17 6.08
C CYS A 19 -28.82 -1.27 4.89
N SER A 20 -28.64 -0.16 4.18
CA SER A 20 -27.51 0.05 3.27
C SER A 20 -26.93 1.48 3.37
N ALA A 21 -27.40 2.28 4.32
CA ALA A 21 -26.94 3.66 4.55
C ALA A 21 -26.49 3.92 6.00
N ILE A 22 -26.23 2.87 6.79
CA ILE A 22 -25.64 2.95 8.14
C ILE A 22 -24.33 2.12 8.17
N GLN A 23 -23.53 2.26 7.12
CA GLN A 23 -22.09 1.96 7.17
C GLN A 23 -21.24 3.25 7.22
N ASP A 24 -21.82 4.41 6.88
CA ASP A 24 -21.14 5.72 6.87
C ASP A 24 -21.24 6.52 8.19
N LEU A 25 -21.81 5.95 9.27
CA LEU A 25 -22.08 6.69 10.52
C LEU A 25 -21.55 5.98 11.78
N ILE A 26 -20.55 5.12 11.61
CA ILE A 26 -19.58 4.84 12.68
C ILE A 26 -18.44 5.86 12.49
N PRO A 27 -18.06 6.65 13.50
CA PRO A 27 -16.92 7.58 13.43
C PRO A 27 -15.58 6.81 13.47
N GLY A 28 -15.40 5.84 12.57
CA GLY A 28 -14.26 4.94 12.46
C GLY A 28 -14.37 4.05 11.21
N GLY A 29 -14.87 4.62 10.11
CA GLY A 29 -15.24 3.91 8.88
C GLY A 29 -14.96 4.71 7.61
N GLY A 30 -13.84 5.44 7.57
CA GLY A 30 -13.30 6.07 6.36
C GLY A 30 -12.32 5.11 5.67
N GLY A 31 -12.51 4.89 4.37
CA GLY A 31 -11.46 4.51 3.42
C GLY A 31 -10.58 3.26 3.59
N ALA A 32 -10.67 2.44 4.65
CA ALA A 32 -9.63 1.46 5.02
C ALA A 32 -9.49 0.18 4.16
N GLY A 33 -9.49 0.29 2.83
CA GLY A 33 -9.15 -0.80 1.92
C GLY A 33 -8.26 -0.31 0.78
N ILE A 34 -7.72 -1.23 -0.01
CA ILE A 34 -6.84 -0.96 -1.17
C ILE A 34 -7.43 -0.01 -2.23
N SER A 35 -8.65 0.51 -2.07
CA SER A 35 -9.16 1.60 -2.91
C SER A 35 -8.64 2.99 -2.53
N SER A 36 -8.00 3.13 -1.36
CA SER A 36 -7.49 4.39 -0.80
C SER A 36 -5.97 4.45 -0.67
N TYR A 37 -5.24 3.49 -1.24
CA TYR A 37 -3.78 3.43 -1.13
C TYR A 37 -3.13 4.76 -1.56
N SER A 38 -3.65 5.40 -2.61
CA SER A 38 -3.14 6.67 -3.15
C SER A 38 -3.24 7.83 -2.15
N ASN A 39 -4.05 7.71 -1.09
CA ASN A 39 -4.11 8.70 -0.02
C ASN A 39 -2.91 8.64 0.92
N TRP A 40 -2.05 7.63 0.83
CA TRP A 40 -0.89 7.46 1.72
C TRP A 40 0.44 7.69 1.02
N VAL A 41 0.39 8.10 -0.25
CA VAL A 41 1.58 8.30 -1.08
C VAL A 41 1.95 9.78 -1.02
N TYR A 42 3.14 10.05 -0.48
CA TYR A 42 3.72 11.38 -0.33
C TYR A 42 4.63 11.73 -1.52
N GLU A 43 5.06 12.98 -1.64
CA GLU A 43 6.01 13.41 -2.68
C GLU A 43 7.40 12.77 -2.45
N PRO A 44 8.13 12.30 -3.47
CA PRO A 44 9.42 11.62 -3.30
C PRO A 44 10.45 12.37 -2.42
N ASP A 45 10.44 13.70 -2.47
CA ASP A 45 11.37 14.57 -1.74
C ASP A 45 10.94 14.87 -0.29
N THR A 46 9.81 14.35 0.18
CA THR A 46 9.20 14.68 1.49
C THR A 46 10.17 14.47 2.66
N PHE A 47 11.00 13.42 2.59
CA PHE A 47 11.96 13.07 3.64
C PHE A 47 13.41 13.24 3.18
N GLU A 48 13.63 13.97 2.09
CA GLU A 48 14.94 14.17 1.47
C GLU A 48 15.66 12.85 1.17
N SER A 49 14.93 11.75 0.91
CA SER A 49 15.54 10.45 0.61
C SER A 49 16.27 10.49 -0.73
N ASP A 50 17.35 9.72 -0.87
CA ASP A 50 18.07 9.54 -2.14
C ASP A 50 17.30 8.67 -3.17
N ALA A 51 15.99 8.51 -3.02
CA ALA A 51 15.16 7.73 -3.93
C ALA A 51 14.92 8.51 -5.24
N GLU A 52 15.18 7.88 -6.39
CA GLU A 52 15.01 8.45 -7.75
C GLU A 52 13.53 8.37 -8.23
N GLY A 53 12.60 8.48 -7.29
CA GLY A 53 11.16 8.32 -7.54
C GLY A 53 10.42 7.69 -6.36
N ILE A 54 9.25 7.10 -6.65
CA ILE A 54 8.42 6.44 -5.64
C ILE A 54 7.99 5.03 -6.08
N ASP A 55 8.30 4.04 -5.23
CA ASP A 55 7.82 2.67 -5.33
C ASP A 55 6.78 2.42 -4.22
N VAL A 56 5.58 2.03 -4.64
CA VAL A 56 4.45 1.74 -3.76
C VAL A 56 3.96 0.34 -4.03
N PHE A 57 3.88 -0.45 -2.96
CA PHE A 57 3.22 -1.75 -3.02
C PHE A 57 2.05 -1.78 -2.03
N ALA A 58 0.85 -2.10 -2.49
CA ALA A 58 -0.33 -2.26 -1.64
C ALA A 58 -1.01 -3.61 -1.88
N PHE A 59 -1.39 -4.29 -0.79
CA PHE A 59 -2.01 -5.61 -0.83
C PHE A 59 -3.20 -5.69 0.12
N SER A 60 -4.34 -6.20 -0.37
CA SER A 60 -5.55 -6.41 0.42
C SER A 60 -5.68 -7.86 0.88
N THR A 61 -5.14 -8.14 2.07
CA THR A 61 -5.27 -9.44 2.75
C THR A 61 -6.73 -9.88 2.88
N LYS A 62 -7.63 -8.95 3.20
CA LYS A 62 -9.08 -9.25 3.29
C LYS A 62 -9.71 -9.66 1.97
N LYS A 63 -9.42 -8.93 0.86
CA LYS A 63 -9.93 -9.32 -0.47
C LYS A 63 -9.33 -10.66 -0.90
N ALA A 64 -8.05 -10.90 -0.64
CA ALA A 64 -7.41 -12.18 -0.93
C ALA A 64 -8.09 -13.33 -0.18
N LEU A 65 -8.25 -13.22 1.15
CA LEU A 65 -8.89 -14.24 1.98
C LEU A 65 -10.36 -14.49 1.62
N SER A 66 -11.09 -13.46 1.13
CA SER A 66 -12.45 -13.66 0.62
C SER A 66 -12.53 -14.54 -0.64
N ASN A 67 -11.41 -14.71 -1.35
CA ASN A 67 -11.26 -15.61 -2.50
C ASN A 67 -10.54 -16.92 -2.14
N SER A 68 -10.38 -17.25 -0.86
CA SER A 68 -9.65 -18.44 -0.39
C SER A 68 -10.15 -19.78 -0.93
N GLY A 69 -11.37 -19.86 -1.44
CA GLY A 69 -11.87 -21.06 -2.11
C GLY A 69 -11.17 -21.39 -3.44
N ASN A 70 -10.52 -20.40 -4.06
CA ASN A 70 -9.94 -20.51 -5.41
C ASN A 70 -8.42 -20.33 -5.41
N LEU A 71 -7.84 -19.96 -4.26
CA LEU A 71 -6.40 -19.76 -4.09
C LEU A 71 -5.70 -21.08 -3.76
N ASN A 72 -4.43 -21.20 -4.16
CA ASN A 72 -3.65 -22.36 -3.78
C ASN A 72 -3.36 -22.37 -2.27
N GLU A 73 -3.09 -23.57 -1.72
CA GLU A 73 -2.91 -23.73 -0.28
C GLU A 73 -1.64 -23.03 0.22
N ASP A 74 -0.57 -23.05 -0.58
CA ASP A 74 0.72 -22.46 -0.22
C ASP A 74 0.65 -20.93 -0.10
N PHE A 75 -0.04 -20.26 -1.01
CA PHE A 75 -0.33 -18.83 -0.96
C PHE A 75 -1.20 -18.48 0.26
N LEU A 76 -2.24 -19.28 0.55
CA LEU A 76 -3.05 -19.07 1.75
C LEU A 76 -2.26 -19.25 3.05
N LEU A 77 -1.35 -20.22 3.09
CA LEU A 77 -0.45 -20.44 4.21
C LEU A 77 0.56 -19.29 4.34
N SER A 78 1.09 -18.81 3.22
CA SER A 78 1.98 -17.64 3.14
C SER A 78 1.28 -16.40 3.69
N LEU A 79 0.08 -16.06 3.20
CA LEU A 79 -0.72 -14.93 3.71
C LEU A 79 -0.96 -14.99 5.21
N LYS A 80 -1.29 -16.18 5.75
CA LYS A 80 -1.53 -16.39 7.18
C LYS A 80 -0.24 -16.40 8.01
N SER A 81 0.90 -16.62 7.39
CA SER A 81 2.21 -16.70 8.05
C SER A 81 2.94 -15.36 8.04
N ASN A 82 2.84 -14.61 6.95
CA ASN A 82 3.49 -13.32 6.73
C ASN A 82 2.71 -12.13 7.28
N SER A 83 1.44 -12.29 7.68
CA SER A 83 0.72 -11.25 8.43
C SER A 83 1.50 -10.86 9.69
N SER A 84 1.49 -9.57 10.08
CA SER A 84 2.23 -8.91 11.19
C SER A 84 2.12 -9.59 12.57
N ARG A 85 2.55 -10.85 12.66
CA ARG A 85 2.53 -11.72 13.84
C ARG A 85 3.41 -11.16 14.93
N GLN A 86 4.45 -10.41 14.55
CA GLN A 86 5.31 -9.71 15.49
C GLN A 86 4.55 -8.66 16.30
N LEU A 87 3.44 -8.12 15.77
CA LEU A 87 2.51 -7.21 16.46
C LEU A 87 1.26 -7.95 16.98
N GLY A 88 1.26 -9.29 16.97
CA GLY A 88 0.12 -10.11 17.38
C GLY A 88 -1.09 -10.05 16.43
N ILE A 89 -0.94 -9.47 15.24
CA ILE A 89 -2.05 -9.25 14.30
C ILE A 89 -2.27 -10.51 13.45
N ARG A 90 -3.53 -10.94 13.37
CA ARG A 90 -3.94 -12.04 12.50
C ARG A 90 -4.26 -11.52 11.10
N ALA A 91 -3.92 -12.29 10.08
CA ALA A 91 -4.20 -11.97 8.67
C ALA A 91 -5.67 -11.59 8.43
N GLU A 92 -6.62 -12.28 9.08
CA GLU A 92 -8.05 -12.04 8.91
C GLU A 92 -8.50 -10.65 9.40
N ASN A 93 -7.69 -10.00 10.24
CA ASN A 93 -7.96 -8.66 10.76
C ASN A 93 -7.29 -7.55 9.92
N ILE A 94 -6.49 -7.89 8.91
CA ILE A 94 -5.81 -6.92 8.05
C ILE A 94 -6.69 -6.67 6.82
N ASN A 95 -7.09 -5.42 6.61
CA ASN A 95 -7.78 -5.00 5.39
C ASN A 95 -6.80 -4.74 4.25
N MET A 96 -5.73 -3.98 4.53
CA MET A 96 -4.68 -3.61 3.60
C MET A 96 -3.34 -3.53 4.34
N GLY A 97 -2.28 -4.05 3.73
CA GLY A 97 -0.90 -3.67 4.01
C GLY A 97 -0.36 -2.89 2.82
N MET A 98 0.46 -1.87 3.07
CA MET A 98 1.08 -1.04 2.06
C MET A 98 2.50 -0.71 2.45
N SER A 99 3.43 -0.76 1.50
CA SER A 99 4.79 -0.28 1.60
C SER A 99 4.91 1.02 0.80
N VAL A 100 5.65 1.97 1.38
CA VAL A 100 6.12 3.21 0.75
C VAL A 100 7.63 3.28 1.02
N PRO A 101 8.41 4.11 0.30
CA PRO A 101 9.89 4.07 0.38
C PRO A 101 10.44 4.07 1.81
N ASP A 102 9.89 4.93 2.67
CA ASP A 102 10.40 5.16 4.02
C ASP A 102 9.52 4.54 5.11
N GLY A 103 8.59 3.66 4.75
CA GLY A 103 7.64 3.16 5.74
C GLY A 103 6.63 2.12 5.26
N SER A 104 5.68 1.83 6.13
CA SER A 104 4.56 0.96 5.77
C SER A 104 3.29 1.34 6.53
N ILE A 105 2.15 0.99 5.95
CA ILE A 105 0.82 1.26 6.49
C ILE A 105 0.06 -0.06 6.56
N VAL A 106 -0.49 -0.38 7.72
CA VAL A 106 -1.39 -1.53 7.91
C VAL A 106 -2.71 -1.01 8.43
N THR A 107 -3.79 -1.22 7.68
CA THR A 107 -5.16 -0.90 8.10
C THR A 107 -5.95 -2.17 8.37
N GLY A 108 -6.84 -2.13 9.35
CA GLY A 108 -7.54 -3.34 9.76
C GLY A 108 -8.59 -3.14 10.84
N SER A 109 -9.07 -4.26 11.37
CA SER A 109 -9.97 -4.33 12.52
C SER A 109 -9.30 -5.12 13.65
N PHE A 110 -8.13 -4.66 14.07
CA PHE A 110 -7.37 -5.23 15.17
C PHE A 110 -7.54 -4.40 16.44
N ASP A 111 -7.28 -5.02 17.59
CA ASP A 111 -7.30 -4.36 18.89
C ASP A 111 -5.99 -3.57 19.07
N THR A 112 -6.08 -2.25 18.94
CA THR A 112 -4.93 -1.34 19.07
C THR A 112 -4.28 -1.45 20.45
N GLU A 113 -5.06 -1.66 21.51
CA GLU A 113 -4.53 -1.79 22.86
C GLU A 113 -3.71 -3.07 23.03
N SER A 114 -4.10 -4.16 22.36
CA SER A 114 -3.30 -5.39 22.31
C SER A 114 -1.97 -5.17 21.58
N ILE A 115 -1.94 -4.34 20.54
CA ILE A 115 -0.71 -4.03 19.79
C ILE A 115 0.22 -3.14 20.62
N LYS A 116 -0.33 -2.12 21.29
CA LYS A 116 0.43 -1.27 22.21
C LYS A 116 1.07 -2.09 23.32
N ALA A 117 0.29 -2.96 23.97
CA ALA A 117 0.79 -3.87 25.00
C ALA A 117 1.87 -4.83 24.47
N GLU A 118 1.79 -5.24 23.20
CA GLU A 118 2.80 -6.07 22.55
C GLU A 118 4.10 -5.29 22.29
N LEU A 119 4.02 -4.01 21.89
CA LEU A 119 5.17 -3.12 21.70
C LEU A 119 5.87 -2.77 23.02
N GLU A 120 5.09 -2.53 24.08
CA GLU A 120 5.59 -2.22 25.43
C GLU A 120 6.11 -3.47 26.16
N SER A 121 5.79 -4.67 25.66
CA SER A 121 6.22 -5.92 26.28
C SER A 121 7.69 -6.21 25.94
N SER A 122 8.59 -6.01 26.92
CA SER A 122 9.93 -6.61 26.83
C SER A 122 9.83 -8.14 26.75
N ARG A 123 10.09 -8.70 25.57
CA ARG A 123 10.25 -10.14 25.42
C ARG A 123 11.71 -10.48 25.65
N GLU A 124 12.00 -11.41 26.57
CA GLU A 124 13.29 -12.08 26.53
C GLU A 124 13.39 -12.75 25.15
N THR A 125 14.31 -12.26 24.31
CA THR A 125 14.61 -12.88 23.02
C THR A 125 14.85 -14.37 23.27
N PRO A 126 14.19 -15.29 22.53
CA PRO A 126 14.66 -16.66 22.47
C PRO A 126 16.09 -16.59 21.95
N THR A 127 17.06 -16.73 22.85
CA THR A 127 18.43 -17.06 22.46
C THR A 127 18.33 -18.38 21.71
N ASP A 128 18.77 -18.37 20.45
CA ASP A 128 18.95 -19.54 19.58
C ASP A 128 17.83 -19.81 18.55
N SER A 129 17.85 -19.05 17.45
CA SER A 129 17.67 -19.65 16.13
C SER A 129 18.93 -19.38 15.31
N GLY A 130 19.96 -20.21 15.50
CA GLY A 130 21.14 -20.24 14.65
C GLY A 130 20.80 -20.58 13.19
N PHE A 131 20.35 -19.60 12.42
CA PHE A 131 20.44 -19.53 10.96
C PHE A 131 20.26 -18.06 10.60
N GLY A 132 21.27 -17.47 9.95
CA GLY A 132 21.39 -16.02 9.77
C GLY A 132 20.14 -15.39 9.17
N SER A 133 19.43 -14.60 9.98
CA SER A 133 18.44 -13.63 9.54
C SER A 133 18.98 -12.25 9.87
N ASN A 134 18.95 -11.37 8.87
CA ASN A 134 19.17 -9.95 9.06
C ASN A 134 18.15 -9.41 10.09
N ASP A 135 18.65 -8.57 10.97
CA ASP A 135 18.06 -8.05 12.21
C ASP A 135 16.82 -7.17 11.93
N ASP A 136 15.67 -7.80 11.69
CA ASP A 136 14.40 -7.16 11.34
C ASP A 136 13.20 -7.72 12.16
N SER A 137 13.45 -8.20 13.38
CA SER A 137 12.38 -8.64 14.27
C SER A 137 12.12 -7.60 15.35
N THR A 138 10.90 -7.07 15.45
CA THR A 138 10.46 -6.32 16.65
C THR A 138 10.43 -7.20 17.90
N ALA A 139 10.52 -8.52 17.72
CA ALA A 139 10.56 -9.51 18.78
C ALA A 139 11.76 -9.30 19.72
N GLY A 140 11.48 -8.75 20.90
CA GLY A 140 12.46 -8.60 21.98
C GLY A 140 12.97 -7.18 22.22
N TYR A 141 12.44 -6.19 21.48
CA TYR A 141 12.66 -4.79 21.77
C TYR A 141 11.49 -4.23 22.59
N GLU A 142 11.79 -3.37 23.55
CA GLU A 142 10.81 -2.61 24.32
C GLU A 142 10.65 -1.25 23.65
N TYR A 143 9.41 -0.92 23.29
CA TYR A 143 9.06 0.39 22.77
C TYR A 143 8.34 1.18 23.85
N GLU A 144 8.59 2.49 23.88
CA GLU A 144 7.86 3.43 24.73
C GLU A 144 7.12 4.47 23.89
N SER A 145 5.96 4.89 24.40
CA SER A 145 5.22 6.00 23.79
C SER A 145 5.92 7.31 24.10
N GLU A 146 6.38 8.00 23.06
CA GLU A 146 7.00 9.32 23.17
C GLU A 146 5.99 10.45 23.04
N THR A 147 5.09 10.32 22.05
CA THR A 147 4.22 11.43 21.64
C THR A 147 2.89 10.96 21.04
N THR A 148 2.01 11.92 20.78
CA THR A 148 0.78 11.71 20.01
C THR A 148 0.72 12.69 18.83
N HIS A 149 0.29 12.22 17.66
CA HIS A 149 0.15 13.04 16.46
C HIS A 149 -1.14 12.69 15.72
N GLU A 150 -2.01 13.68 15.47
CA GLU A 150 -3.29 13.49 14.75
C GLU A 150 -4.13 12.26 15.20
N GLY A 151 -4.15 11.97 16.50
CA GLY A 151 -4.88 10.84 17.08
C GLY A 151 -4.13 9.51 17.11
N TYR A 152 -2.90 9.46 16.60
CA TYR A 152 -1.99 8.31 16.69
C TYR A 152 -1.06 8.46 17.89
N GLU A 153 -0.84 7.37 18.61
CA GLU A 153 0.18 7.25 19.65
C GLU A 153 1.46 6.69 19.02
N ILE A 154 2.59 7.39 19.15
CA ILE A 154 3.85 7.03 18.50
C ILE A 154 4.80 6.38 19.49
N TYR A 155 5.23 5.18 19.12
CA TYR A 155 6.12 4.30 19.84
C TYR A 155 7.48 4.25 19.19
N VAL A 156 8.54 4.46 19.97
CA VAL A 156 9.93 4.30 19.53
C VAL A 156 10.68 3.37 20.48
N ARG A 157 11.84 2.86 20.06
CA ARG A 157 12.63 1.95 20.90
C ARG A 157 13.20 2.68 22.11
N ALA A 158 12.88 2.19 23.31
CA ALA A 158 13.29 2.79 24.57
C ALA A 158 14.81 2.70 24.84
N ASP A 159 15.53 1.80 24.13
CA ASP A 159 16.95 1.57 24.30
C ASP A 159 17.85 2.30 23.29
N GLN A 160 17.27 3.14 22.42
CA GLN A 160 17.99 3.87 21.37
C GLN A 160 17.67 5.37 21.41
N GLU A 161 18.71 6.20 21.40
CA GLU A 161 18.56 7.65 21.28
C GLU A 161 18.09 8.06 19.87
N GLU A 162 18.54 7.32 18.85
CA GLU A 162 18.12 7.48 17.46
C GLU A 162 17.54 6.17 16.91
N PRO A 163 16.25 5.91 17.17
CA PRO A 163 15.61 4.67 16.78
C PRO A 163 15.51 4.60 15.24
N GLY A 164 15.90 3.47 14.67
CA GLY A 164 15.75 3.24 13.23
C GLY A 164 14.30 3.12 12.76
N ARG A 165 13.34 2.97 13.69
CA ARG A 165 11.92 2.78 13.42
C ARG A 165 11.03 3.41 14.48
N ALA A 166 9.87 3.87 14.05
CA ALA A 166 8.76 4.28 14.90
C ALA A 166 7.47 3.61 14.45
N TYR A 167 6.58 3.32 15.40
CA TYR A 167 5.24 2.79 15.15
C TYR A 167 4.20 3.76 15.67
N ALA A 168 3.37 4.31 14.79
CA ALA A 168 2.24 5.14 15.15
C ALA A 168 0.94 4.32 15.06
N ILE A 169 0.17 4.27 16.15
CA ILE A 169 -1.03 3.43 16.29
C ILE A 169 -2.24 4.31 16.57
N GLY A 170 -3.24 4.25 15.70
CA GLY A 170 -4.47 5.04 15.84
C GLY A 170 -5.55 4.57 14.87
N ASP A 171 -6.83 4.68 15.25
CA ASP A 171 -7.99 4.50 14.38
C ASP A 171 -8.01 3.23 13.49
N GLY A 172 -7.49 2.11 14.00
CA GLY A 172 -7.42 0.84 13.24
C GLY A 172 -6.33 0.82 12.16
N THR A 173 -5.37 1.73 12.28
CA THR A 173 -4.23 1.89 11.39
C THR A 173 -2.94 1.84 12.20
N ILE A 174 -1.92 1.23 11.60
CA ILE A 174 -0.54 1.24 12.08
C ILE A 174 0.28 1.85 10.97
N VAL A 175 1.03 2.90 11.30
CA VAL A 175 2.02 3.49 10.41
C VAL A 175 3.39 3.19 10.98
N GLN A 176 4.25 2.57 10.19
CA GLN A 176 5.67 2.43 10.49
C GLN A 176 6.44 3.48 9.69
N GLY A 177 7.24 4.29 10.38
CA GLY A 177 8.27 5.11 9.76
C GLY A 177 9.64 4.49 9.97
N ASN A 178 10.49 4.55 8.95
CA ASN A 178 11.90 4.19 9.02
C ASN A 178 12.73 5.47 9.04
N ARG A 179 13.84 5.48 9.80
CA ARG A 179 14.77 6.61 9.80
C ARG A 179 15.42 6.73 8.42
N VAL A 180 15.37 7.92 7.83
CA VAL A 180 16.07 8.23 6.57
C VAL A 180 17.44 8.82 6.88
N SER A 181 18.48 8.33 6.20
CA SER A 181 19.85 8.76 6.43
C SER A 181 20.55 8.98 5.10
N ASN A 182 20.83 10.23 4.77
CA ASN A 182 21.46 10.57 3.51
C ASN A 182 22.99 10.49 3.66
N ASP A 183 23.60 9.60 2.87
CA ASP A 183 25.05 9.54 2.58
C ASP A 183 26.02 9.76 3.76
N GLY A 184 25.64 9.32 4.96
CA GLY A 184 26.47 9.40 6.17
C GLY A 184 26.59 10.79 6.80
N ASN A 185 25.76 11.77 6.44
CA ASN A 185 25.63 13.03 7.18
C ASN A 185 24.45 12.96 8.15
N GLU A 186 24.73 12.71 9.44
CA GLU A 186 23.70 12.68 10.50
C GLU A 186 22.89 13.98 10.60
N SER A 187 23.45 15.11 10.13
CA SER A 187 22.81 16.43 10.21
C SER A 187 21.56 16.56 9.33
N ASP A 188 21.45 15.75 8.28
CA ASP A 188 20.37 15.78 7.29
C ASP A 188 19.49 14.52 7.40
N SER A 189 19.56 13.81 8.53
CA SER A 189 18.73 12.62 8.75
C SER A 189 17.33 12.99 9.25
N VAL A 190 16.32 12.28 8.74
CA VAL A 190 14.95 12.40 9.22
C VAL A 190 14.69 11.27 10.22
N SER A 191 14.24 11.63 11.42
CA SER A 191 13.95 10.66 12.47
C SER A 191 12.81 9.73 12.04
N ALA A 192 12.84 8.46 12.48
CA ALA A 192 11.76 7.52 12.18
C ALA A 192 10.38 8.00 12.69
N GLU A 193 10.38 8.75 13.80
CA GLU A 193 9.19 9.40 14.34
C GLU A 193 8.63 10.45 13.37
N ASP A 194 9.48 11.32 12.81
CA ASP A 194 9.05 12.36 11.89
C ASP A 194 8.61 11.78 10.54
N VAL A 195 9.23 10.68 10.09
CA VAL A 195 8.74 9.93 8.92
C VAL A 195 7.33 9.38 9.18
N ALA A 196 7.09 8.77 10.35
CA ALA A 196 5.76 8.28 10.70
C ALA A 196 4.71 9.41 10.74
N LYS A 197 5.07 10.59 11.28
CA LYS A 197 4.19 11.78 11.26
C LYS A 197 3.92 12.27 9.85
N GLY A 198 4.93 12.35 8.98
CA GLY A 198 4.76 12.78 7.59
C GLY A 198 3.86 11.84 6.79
N ILE A 199 3.96 10.52 7.01
CA ILE A 199 3.04 9.55 6.40
C ILE A 199 1.60 9.76 6.93
N ILE A 200 1.43 10.05 8.22
CA ILE A 200 0.12 10.38 8.80
C ILE A 200 -0.45 11.68 8.20
N ASP A 201 0.39 12.71 8.08
CA ASP A 201 0.03 14.02 7.50
C ASP A 201 -0.34 13.92 6.01
N THR A 202 0.15 12.88 5.34
CA THR A 202 -0.21 12.55 3.96
C THR A 202 -1.55 11.81 3.88
N GLY A 203 -1.92 11.03 4.89
CA GLY A 203 -3.03 10.07 4.91
C GLY A 203 -4.42 10.58 4.51
N GLU A 204 -5.48 9.82 4.80
CA GLU A 204 -6.84 10.10 4.26
C GLU A 204 -7.41 11.51 4.59
N SER A 205 -6.96 12.13 5.68
CA SER A 205 -7.34 13.50 6.07
C SER A 205 -6.25 14.55 5.81
N GLY A 206 -5.17 14.15 5.15
CA GLY A 206 -4.00 14.95 4.83
C GLY A 206 -4.13 15.79 3.56
N ASP A 207 -3.28 16.80 3.45
CA ASP A 207 -3.21 17.71 2.31
C ASP A 207 -1.98 17.45 1.40
N ASN A 208 -1.09 16.53 1.78
CA ASN A 208 0.22 16.29 1.12
C ASN A 208 0.24 15.04 0.23
N ARG A 209 -0.90 14.67 -0.35
CA ARG A 209 -0.99 13.46 -1.20
C ARG A 209 -0.41 13.73 -2.57
N LEU A 210 0.50 12.87 -3.02
CA LEU A 210 1.10 12.93 -4.36
C LEU A 210 0.03 12.96 -5.46
N VAL A 211 -1.04 12.18 -5.31
CA VAL A 211 -2.15 12.11 -6.29
C VAL A 211 -2.89 13.44 -6.48
N ASP A 212 -2.80 14.36 -5.52
CA ASP A 212 -3.46 15.68 -5.61
C ASP A 212 -2.60 16.70 -6.36
N ASN A 213 -1.28 16.51 -6.43
CA ASN A 213 -0.32 17.50 -6.90
C ASN A 213 0.52 17.05 -8.12
N ASN A 214 0.55 15.76 -8.43
CA ASN A 214 1.30 15.18 -9.54
C ASN A 214 0.33 14.51 -10.55
N GLU A 215 0.23 15.07 -11.76
CA GLU A 215 -0.76 14.62 -12.77
C GLU A 215 -0.35 13.29 -13.41
N GLU A 216 0.94 12.99 -13.51
CA GLU A 216 1.49 11.72 -14.01
C GLU A 216 1.13 10.58 -13.04
N PHE A 217 1.37 10.76 -11.75
CA PHE A 217 0.98 9.81 -10.71
C PHE A 217 -0.53 9.62 -10.66
N LYS A 218 -1.30 10.70 -10.79
CA LYS A 218 -2.76 10.62 -10.85
C LYS A 218 -3.24 9.86 -12.08
N THR A 219 -2.62 10.08 -13.24
CA THR A 219 -2.90 9.31 -14.47
C THR A 219 -2.61 7.82 -14.25
N LEU A 220 -1.50 7.50 -13.59
CA LEU A 220 -1.10 6.14 -13.23
C LEU A 220 -2.13 5.49 -12.29
N VAL A 221 -2.54 6.19 -11.23
CA VAL A 221 -3.56 5.74 -10.26
C VAL A 221 -4.93 5.54 -10.92
N ASP A 222 -5.35 6.46 -11.79
CA ASP A 222 -6.65 6.41 -12.47
C ASP A 222 -6.70 5.29 -13.53
N SER A 223 -5.56 4.97 -14.15
CA SER A 223 -5.44 3.92 -15.17
C SER A 223 -5.25 2.52 -14.58
N THR A 224 -4.78 2.43 -13.34
CA THR A 224 -4.50 1.17 -12.64
C THR A 224 -5.73 0.66 -11.87
N ASP A 225 -6.11 -0.60 -12.10
CA ASP A 225 -7.26 -1.22 -11.45
C ASP A 225 -7.10 -1.28 -9.91
N LYS A 226 -8.22 -1.12 -9.20
CA LYS A 226 -8.28 -1.24 -7.72
C LYS A 226 -8.40 -2.71 -7.29
N GLY A 227 -7.32 -3.46 -7.53
CA GLY A 227 -7.23 -4.91 -7.36
C GLY A 227 -7.17 -5.43 -5.93
N VAL A 228 -6.60 -6.63 -5.77
CA VAL A 228 -6.15 -7.24 -4.51
C VAL A 228 -4.67 -6.91 -4.23
N SER A 229 -3.89 -6.70 -5.28
CA SER A 229 -2.48 -6.31 -5.25
C SER A 229 -2.31 -5.13 -6.21
N ILE A 230 -1.53 -4.13 -5.81
CA ILE A 230 -1.17 -2.97 -6.61
C ILE A 230 0.32 -2.70 -6.37
N SER A 231 1.08 -2.54 -7.43
CA SER A 231 2.47 -2.05 -7.42
C SER A 231 2.52 -0.83 -8.33
N LEU A 232 3.07 0.29 -7.86
CA LEU A 232 3.26 1.49 -8.67
C LEU A 232 4.69 1.97 -8.52
N ASP A 233 5.32 2.26 -9.65
CA ASP A 233 6.60 2.94 -9.74
C ASP A 233 6.35 4.26 -10.48
N LEU A 234 6.80 5.38 -9.93
CA LEU A 234 6.86 6.68 -10.63
C LEU A 234 8.30 7.16 -10.56
N TYR A 235 8.84 7.57 -11.70
CA TYR A 235 10.22 8.01 -11.84
C TYR A 235 10.29 9.54 -11.78
N ASP A 236 11.36 10.08 -11.20
CA ASP A 236 11.58 11.53 -11.16
C ASP A 236 11.79 12.11 -12.57
N ASP A 237 12.45 11.33 -13.43
CA ASP A 237 12.77 11.66 -14.80
C ASP A 237 12.38 10.52 -15.75
N GLU A 238 12.12 10.85 -17.02
CA GLU A 238 11.73 9.87 -18.04
C GLU A 238 12.86 8.85 -18.29
N VAL A 239 12.49 7.57 -18.44
CA VAL A 239 13.39 6.52 -18.90
C VAL A 239 14.01 6.93 -20.24
N GLY A 240 15.34 6.86 -20.33
CA GLY A 240 16.11 7.23 -21.52
C GLY A 240 16.54 8.70 -21.58
N SER A 241 16.14 9.52 -20.61
CA SER A 241 16.67 10.88 -20.43
C SER A 241 18.08 10.88 -19.79
N GLU A 242 18.78 12.03 -19.82
CA GLU A 242 20.15 12.15 -19.27
C GLU A 242 20.21 11.93 -17.75
N ASP A 243 19.13 12.28 -17.05
CA ASP A 243 18.99 12.19 -15.59
C ASP A 243 17.95 11.12 -15.18
N GLY A 244 17.49 10.31 -16.15
CA GLY A 244 16.50 9.24 -15.93
C GLY A 244 17.02 8.08 -15.08
N PRO A 245 16.12 7.22 -14.58
CA PRO A 245 16.50 6.09 -13.73
C PRO A 245 17.46 5.14 -14.48
N ASP A 246 18.37 4.52 -13.71
CA ASP A 246 19.32 3.52 -14.21
C ASP A 246 18.62 2.32 -14.90
N GLU A 247 19.37 1.57 -15.73
CA GLU A 247 18.88 0.46 -16.57
C GLU A 247 18.26 -0.76 -15.81
N ASP A 248 18.12 -0.69 -14.49
CA ASP A 248 17.63 -1.78 -13.62
C ASP A 248 16.14 -1.66 -13.24
N VAL A 249 15.40 -0.67 -13.79
CA VAL A 249 13.95 -0.57 -13.59
C VAL A 249 13.17 -1.63 -14.40
N ARG A 250 12.06 -2.13 -13.84
CA ARG A 250 11.24 -3.24 -14.38
C ARG A 250 10.70 -3.01 -15.81
N SER A 251 10.70 -1.75 -16.25
CA SER A 251 10.05 -1.29 -17.47
C SER A 251 10.98 -0.51 -18.42
N ARG A 252 12.30 -0.71 -18.30
CA ARG A 252 13.37 -0.04 -19.08
C ARG A 252 13.28 -0.12 -20.61
N GLU A 253 12.31 -0.84 -21.15
CA GLU A 253 12.19 -1.12 -22.58
C GLU A 253 11.49 0.02 -23.34
N PHE A 254 10.97 1.02 -22.61
CA PHE A 254 10.19 2.11 -23.17
C PHE A 254 10.84 3.47 -22.89
N ASP A 255 11.39 4.08 -23.93
CA ASP A 255 11.88 5.47 -23.91
C ASP A 255 10.71 6.42 -23.62
N GLY A 256 10.92 7.44 -22.79
CA GLY A 256 9.87 8.40 -22.39
C GLY A 256 8.90 7.90 -21.32
N LEU A 257 9.12 6.71 -20.74
CA LEU A 257 8.29 6.19 -19.65
C LEU A 257 8.57 6.95 -18.35
N ILE A 258 7.52 7.40 -17.66
CA ILE A 258 7.62 8.12 -16.37
C ILE A 258 6.90 7.40 -15.21
N GLY A 259 6.05 6.41 -15.52
CA GLY A 259 5.42 5.60 -14.49
C GLY A 259 5.03 4.21 -14.97
N TYR A 260 5.07 3.25 -14.05
CA TYR A 260 4.67 1.87 -14.25
C TYR A 260 3.71 1.45 -13.14
N GLY A 261 2.67 0.69 -13.52
CA GLY A 261 1.69 0.17 -12.58
C GLY A 261 1.38 -1.29 -12.88
N GLN A 262 1.21 -2.08 -11.83
CA GLN A 262 0.66 -3.42 -11.91
C GLN A 262 -0.52 -3.54 -10.95
N ALA A 263 -1.61 -4.17 -11.40
CA ALA A 263 -2.73 -4.53 -10.54
C ALA A 263 -3.23 -5.94 -10.83
N ASP A 264 -3.42 -6.70 -9.75
CA ASP A 264 -3.98 -8.05 -9.81
C ASP A 264 -5.38 -8.04 -9.21
N THR A 265 -6.36 -8.65 -9.88
CA THR A 265 -7.75 -8.69 -9.41
C THR A 265 -8.31 -10.11 -9.45
N PHE A 266 -8.61 -10.67 -8.27
CA PHE A 266 -9.26 -11.97 -8.13
C PHE A 266 -10.75 -11.88 -8.49
N ASN A 267 -11.18 -12.68 -9.47
CA ASN A 267 -12.55 -12.74 -9.98
C ASN A 267 -13.09 -14.18 -9.92
N GLY A 268 -13.03 -14.81 -8.74
CA GLY A 268 -13.42 -16.21 -8.58
C GLY A 268 -12.28 -17.13 -9.01
N ASP A 269 -12.51 -17.94 -10.04
CA ASP A 269 -11.55 -18.93 -10.55
C ASP A 269 -10.46 -18.31 -11.44
N THR A 270 -10.58 -17.02 -11.76
CA THR A 270 -9.67 -16.31 -12.65
C THR A 270 -9.16 -15.02 -12.01
N THR A 271 -7.86 -14.77 -12.16
CA THR A 271 -7.20 -13.53 -11.78
C THR A 271 -6.94 -12.71 -13.04
N LYS A 272 -7.38 -11.45 -13.05
CA LYS A 272 -6.98 -10.48 -14.07
C LYS A 272 -5.68 -9.84 -13.61
N ILE A 273 -4.66 -9.82 -14.47
CA ILE A 273 -3.43 -9.04 -14.27
C ILE A 273 -3.48 -7.88 -15.25
N GLN A 274 -3.16 -6.68 -14.77
CA GLN A 274 -3.04 -5.47 -15.55
C GLN A 274 -1.65 -4.88 -15.35
N TYR A 275 -1.02 -4.47 -16.45
CA TYR A 275 0.15 -3.63 -16.49
C TYR A 275 -0.23 -2.30 -17.13
N VAL A 276 0.23 -1.19 -16.54
CA VAL A 276 -0.02 0.17 -16.97
C VAL A 276 1.33 0.86 -17.15
N PHE A 277 1.51 1.53 -18.28
CA PHE A 277 2.69 2.29 -18.62
C PHE A 277 2.24 3.72 -18.90
N VAL A 278 2.75 4.68 -18.13
CA VAL A 278 2.49 6.10 -18.30
C VAL A 278 3.75 6.77 -18.83
N PHE A 279 3.60 7.46 -19.95
CA PHE A 279 4.67 8.14 -20.65
C PHE A 279 4.61 9.65 -20.40
N GLY A 280 5.76 10.32 -20.47
CA GLY A 280 5.85 11.77 -20.36
C GLY A 280 5.12 12.50 -21.50
N SER A 281 5.03 11.89 -22.69
CA SER A 281 4.19 12.40 -23.77
C SER A 281 3.40 11.32 -24.52
N GLU A 282 2.27 11.71 -25.10
CA GLU A 282 1.47 10.86 -26.00
C GLU A 282 2.29 10.39 -27.23
N GLY A 283 3.31 11.17 -27.63
CA GLY A 283 4.17 10.84 -28.77
C GLY A 283 5.08 9.64 -28.53
N ASP A 284 5.32 9.29 -27.26
CA ASP A 284 6.25 8.23 -26.86
C ASP A 284 5.53 6.87 -26.74
N VAL A 285 4.18 6.88 -26.77
CA VAL A 285 3.39 5.64 -26.74
C VAL A 285 3.44 4.94 -28.10
N ASN A 286 4.28 3.92 -28.19
CA ASN A 286 4.38 3.07 -29.37
C ASN A 286 3.77 1.69 -29.12
N GLU A 287 2.57 1.45 -29.66
CA GLU A 287 1.89 0.15 -29.55
C GLU A 287 2.74 -1.01 -30.09
N GLY A 288 3.58 -0.78 -31.10
CA GLY A 288 4.48 -1.79 -31.64
C GLY A 288 5.55 -2.22 -30.63
N ASP A 289 6.10 -1.28 -29.86
CA ASP A 289 7.09 -1.59 -28.83
C ASP A 289 6.43 -2.36 -27.67
N ILE A 290 5.18 -2.02 -27.34
CA ILE A 290 4.38 -2.77 -26.34
C ILE A 290 4.07 -4.18 -26.84
N GLU A 291 3.74 -4.37 -28.12
CA GLU A 291 3.55 -5.69 -28.73
C GLU A 291 4.83 -6.53 -28.66
N GLU A 292 5.99 -5.93 -28.99
CA GLU A 292 7.29 -6.59 -28.89
C GLU A 292 7.63 -7.01 -27.45
N TRP A 293 7.36 -6.13 -26.47
CA TRP A 293 7.51 -6.45 -25.05
C TRP A 293 6.61 -7.62 -24.62
N VAL A 294 5.35 -7.62 -25.06
CA VAL A 294 4.41 -8.73 -24.79
C VAL A 294 4.94 -10.03 -25.39
N GLU A 295 5.38 -10.02 -26.64
CA GLU A 295 5.93 -11.21 -27.31
C GLU A 295 7.19 -11.75 -26.63
N ALA A 296 8.07 -10.86 -26.15
CA ALA A 296 9.28 -11.24 -25.42
C ALA A 296 8.96 -11.90 -24.07
N ASN A 297 7.97 -11.37 -23.35
CA ASN A 297 7.59 -11.82 -22.01
C ASN A 297 6.55 -12.96 -22.00
N ASP A 298 5.93 -13.29 -23.13
CA ASP A 298 5.07 -14.47 -23.33
C ASP A 298 5.86 -15.74 -23.71
N THR A 299 7.18 -15.72 -23.54
CA THR A 299 8.03 -16.91 -23.68
C THR A 299 8.17 -17.62 -22.35
N GLY A 300 8.32 -18.95 -22.32
CA GLY A 300 8.11 -19.81 -21.13
C GLY A 300 8.93 -19.57 -19.84
N GLU A 301 9.71 -18.50 -19.75
CA GLU A 301 10.37 -18.01 -18.53
C GLU A 301 9.99 -16.55 -18.19
N GLY A 302 9.15 -15.89 -19.00
CA GLY A 302 8.71 -14.51 -18.83
C GLY A 302 7.42 -14.36 -18.04
N ASN A 303 7.21 -13.15 -17.51
CA ASN A 303 6.10 -12.80 -16.59
C ASN A 303 4.70 -12.89 -17.21
N LEU A 304 4.60 -13.06 -18.54
CA LEU A 304 3.32 -13.19 -19.24
C LEU A 304 3.04 -14.62 -19.72
N SER A 305 3.99 -15.54 -19.59
CA SER A 305 3.92 -16.89 -20.20
C SER A 305 2.75 -17.76 -19.73
N GLU A 306 2.21 -17.46 -18.55
CA GLU A 306 1.04 -18.15 -17.98
C GLU A 306 -0.28 -17.40 -18.25
N LEU A 307 -0.21 -16.18 -18.80
CA LEU A 307 -1.36 -15.34 -19.07
C LEU A 307 -2.07 -15.75 -20.36
N ARG A 308 -3.39 -15.65 -20.31
CA ARG A 308 -4.32 -15.92 -21.40
C ARG A 308 -5.12 -14.66 -21.69
N ASP A 309 -5.71 -14.59 -22.87
CA ASP A 309 -6.52 -13.45 -23.32
C ASP A 309 -5.79 -12.10 -23.23
N ILE A 310 -4.48 -12.07 -23.57
CA ILE A 310 -3.70 -10.84 -23.52
C ILE A 310 -4.28 -9.79 -24.48
N LYS A 311 -4.44 -8.56 -23.98
CA LYS A 311 -4.93 -7.41 -24.74
C LYS A 311 -4.08 -6.18 -24.44
N ILE A 312 -3.74 -5.46 -25.49
CA ILE A 312 -3.08 -4.17 -25.44
C ILE A 312 -4.11 -3.09 -25.75
N ASN A 313 -4.05 -1.98 -25.02
CA ASN A 313 -4.84 -0.78 -25.27
C ASN A 313 -3.98 0.45 -25.01
N THR A 314 -3.95 1.36 -25.97
CA THR A 314 -3.30 2.68 -25.83
C THR A 314 -4.37 3.77 -25.77
N ASP A 315 -4.18 4.74 -24.88
CA ASP A 315 -5.06 5.92 -24.75
C ASP A 315 -4.25 7.11 -24.22
N GLY A 316 -4.14 8.17 -25.03
CA GLY A 316 -3.29 9.31 -24.72
C GLY A 316 -1.84 8.90 -24.46
N ASN A 317 -1.29 9.34 -23.32
CA ASN A 317 0.06 8.99 -22.85
C ASN A 317 0.13 7.68 -22.05
N THR A 318 -0.89 6.82 -22.15
CA THR A 318 -0.94 5.57 -21.39
C THR A 318 -1.04 4.36 -22.32
N ALA A 319 -0.25 3.32 -22.04
CA ALA A 319 -0.46 1.97 -22.57
C ALA A 319 -0.88 1.03 -21.44
N THR A 320 -1.80 0.11 -21.74
CA THR A 320 -2.31 -0.87 -20.79
C THR A 320 -2.26 -2.25 -21.42
N VAL A 321 -1.64 -3.20 -20.73
CA VAL A 321 -1.66 -4.62 -21.07
C VAL A 321 -2.49 -5.36 -20.03
N THR A 322 -3.45 -6.16 -20.46
CA THR A 322 -4.24 -7.00 -19.56
C THR A 322 -4.16 -8.45 -19.96
N GLY A 323 -4.09 -9.35 -18.99
CA GLY A 323 -4.13 -10.79 -19.18
C GLY A 323 -4.90 -11.48 -18.06
N LYS A 324 -5.04 -12.80 -18.17
CA LYS A 324 -5.73 -13.62 -17.18
C LYS A 324 -4.96 -14.89 -16.87
N ILE A 325 -4.96 -15.27 -15.61
CA ILE A 325 -4.46 -16.57 -15.14
C ILE A 325 -5.55 -17.26 -14.31
N ASP A 326 -5.52 -18.58 -14.18
CA ASP A 326 -6.38 -19.25 -13.22
C ASP A 326 -5.94 -18.88 -11.80
N THR A 327 -6.87 -18.51 -10.91
CA THR A 327 -6.54 -18.02 -9.56
C THR A 327 -5.81 -19.06 -8.71
N ILE A 328 -5.95 -20.34 -9.04
CA ILE A 328 -5.21 -21.44 -8.39
C ILE A 328 -3.73 -21.50 -8.83
N GLU A 329 -3.42 -20.99 -10.02
CA GLU A 329 -2.07 -20.91 -10.58
C GLU A 329 -1.38 -19.60 -10.18
N TYR A 330 -2.13 -18.63 -9.66
CA TYR A 330 -1.57 -17.38 -9.15
C TYR A 330 -0.60 -17.66 -8.01
N ASP A 331 0.68 -17.42 -8.27
CA ASP A 331 1.73 -17.37 -7.27
C ASP A 331 2.13 -15.91 -7.03
N PHE A 332 2.36 -15.58 -5.77
CA PHE A 332 2.80 -14.25 -5.39
C PHE A 332 4.24 -14.35 -4.90
N SER A 333 5.17 -14.08 -5.79
CA SER A 333 6.57 -13.90 -5.45
C SER A 333 6.75 -12.52 -4.82
N TYR A 334 7.04 -12.50 -3.52
CA TYR A 334 7.58 -11.33 -2.81
C TYR A 334 9.02 -11.04 -3.22
#